data_AF-A0A4V3SJP9-F1
#
_entry.id   AF-A0A4V3SJP9-F1
#
_cell.length_a   1.000
_cell.length_b   1.000
_cell.length_c   1.000
_cell.angle_alpha   90.00
_cell.angle_beta   90.00
_cell.angle_gamma   90.00
#
_symmetry.space_group_name_H-M   'P 1'
#
loop_
_entity.id
_entity.type
_entity.pdbx_description
1 polymer ?
#
loop_
_entity_poly.entity_id
_entity_poly.type
_entity_poly.pdbx_seq_one_letter_code
_entity_poly.pdbx_strand_id
1 'polypeptide(L)'
;MGVPFEALLPFGIVILMGGVTGAGLGGLRYIQHGWKRPRYGLDTWDNNSTIPSIVAAQWITQLTQAPLLVIERDRRLTGDQYGQTDEVKAPADFSINSAWRLEKRII
;
A
#
# COMPACT_ATOMS: atom_id res chain seq x y z
N MET A 1 44.54 23.52 -11.00
CA MET A 1 43.84 24.28 -9.95
C MET A 1 42.93 23.30 -9.21
N GLY A 2 43.03 23.20 -7.88
CA GLY A 2 42.24 22.25 -7.10
C GLY A 2 40.75 22.62 -7.10
N VAL A 3 39.87 21.63 -6.93
CA VAL A 3 38.42 21.85 -6.82
C VAL A 3 38.12 22.61 -5.53
N PRO A 4 37.33 23.72 -5.56
CA PRO A 4 36.97 24.47 -4.36
C PRO A 4 35.88 23.71 -3.57
N PHE A 5 36.29 22.93 -2.58
CA PHE A 5 35.41 22.06 -1.79
C PHE A 5 34.38 22.83 -0.97
N GLU A 6 34.67 24.09 -0.64
CA GLU A 6 33.76 25.01 0.06
C GLU A 6 32.49 25.27 -0.76
N ALA A 7 32.61 25.31 -2.09
CA ALA A 7 31.46 25.42 -2.99
C ALA A 7 30.62 24.13 -3.04
N LEU A 8 31.17 22.99 -2.61
CA LEU A 8 30.49 21.69 -2.58
C LEU A 8 29.81 21.40 -1.24
N LEU A 9 30.18 22.09 -0.16
CA LEU A 9 29.59 21.88 1.17
C LEU A 9 28.06 22.01 1.18
N PRO A 10 27.44 23.04 0.55
CA PRO A 10 25.99 23.15 0.53
C PRO A 10 25.32 21.96 -0.18
N PHE A 11 25.89 21.52 -1.31
CA PHE A 11 25.38 20.36 -2.04
C PHE A 11 25.55 19.06 -1.27
N GLY A 12 26.68 18.90 -0.56
CA GLY A 12 26.92 17.77 0.32
C GLY A 12 25.88 17.67 1.45
N ILE A 13 25.53 18.81 2.06
CA ILE A 13 24.48 18.86 3.10
C ILE A 13 23.12 18.48 2.52
N VAL A 14 22.76 18.96 1.32
CA VAL A 14 21.50 18.61 0.65
C VAL A 14 21.43 17.11 0.34
N ILE A 15 22.50 16.54 -0.23
CA ILE A 15 22.57 15.11 -0.53
C ILE A 15 22.46 14.29 0.75
N LEU A 16 23.15 14.70 1.82
CA LEU A 16 23.12 14.03 3.10
C LEU A 16 21.71 14.06 3.73
N MET A 17 21.06 15.22 3.78
CA MET A 17 19.70 15.34 4.33
C MET A 17 18.66 14.61 3.49
N GLY A 18 18.74 14.71 2.16
CA GLY A 18 17.89 13.95 1.24
C GLY A 18 18.10 12.44 1.35
N GLY A 19 19.34 12.00 1.50
CA GLY A 19 19.71 10.60 1.70
C GLY A 19 19.20 10.05 3.04
N VAL A 20 19.42 10.77 4.14
CA VAL A 20 18.92 10.40 5.48
C VAL A 20 17.39 10.31 5.48
N THR A 21 16.70 11.25 4.85
CA THR A 21 15.24 11.24 4.77
C THR A 21 14.74 10.07 3.92
N GLY A 22 15.33 9.85 2.74
CA GLY A 22 14.96 8.76 1.83
C GLY A 22 15.17 7.39 2.46
N ALA A 23 16.33 7.17 3.08
CA ALA A 23 16.64 5.94 3.79
C ALA A 23 15.75 5.74 5.03
N GLY A 24 15.51 6.80 5.81
CA GLY A 24 14.64 6.78 6.98
C GLY A 24 13.20 6.39 6.63
N LEU A 25 12.59 7.09 5.67
CA LEU A 25 11.22 6.78 5.23
C LEU A 25 11.11 5.43 4.50
N GLY A 26 12.16 5.03 3.77
CA GLY A 26 12.24 3.71 3.14
C GLY A 26 12.28 2.58 4.18
N GLY A 27 13.13 2.73 5.20
CA GLY A 27 13.26 1.78 6.30
C GLY A 27 11.98 1.66 7.13
N LEU A 28 11.35 2.78 7.49
CA LEU A 28 10.08 2.77 8.21
C LEU A 28 8.99 2.05 7.41
N ARG A 29 8.88 2.32 6.11
CA ARG A 29 7.91 1.62 5.25
C ARG A 29 8.22 0.14 5.15
N TYR A 30 9.49 -0.24 5.04
CA TYR A 30 9.90 -1.64 4.98
C TYR A 30 9.50 -2.42 6.25
N ILE A 31 9.67 -1.80 7.43
CA ILE A 31 9.28 -2.38 8.71
C ILE A 31 7.75 -2.48 8.82
N GLN A 32 7.03 -1.42 8.43
CA GLN A 32 5.55 -1.41 8.44
C GLN A 32 4.92 -2.48 7.53
N HIS A 33 5.62 -2.88 6.47
CA HIS A 33 5.16 -3.90 5.51
C HIS A 33 5.61 -5.31 5.89
N GLY A 34 5.95 -5.55 7.16
CA GLY A 34 6.36 -6.87 7.64
C GLY A 34 7.64 -7.36 6.98
N TRP A 35 8.62 -6.47 6.78
CA TRP A 35 9.89 -6.76 6.10
C TRP A 35 9.73 -7.15 4.63
N LYS A 36 8.62 -6.74 4.01
CA LYS A 36 8.38 -6.89 2.57
C LYS A 36 8.50 -5.54 1.88
N ARG A 37 8.82 -5.58 0.58
CA ARG A 37 8.85 -4.36 -0.22
C ARG A 37 7.42 -3.81 -0.37
N PRO A 38 7.21 -2.50 -0.22
CA PRO A 38 5.90 -1.89 -0.45
C PRO A 38 5.49 -2.08 -1.91
N ARG A 39 4.19 -2.28 -2.14
CA ARG A 39 3.59 -2.45 -3.47
C ARG A 39 3.21 -1.08 -4.04
N TYR A 40 3.44 -0.89 -5.33
CA TYR A 40 3.14 0.35 -6.06
C TYR A 40 2.21 0.05 -7.23
N GLY A 41 1.42 1.03 -7.67
CA GLY A 41 0.54 0.86 -8.83
C GLY A 41 -0.62 -0.12 -8.61
N LEU A 42 -1.08 -0.25 -7.36
CA LEU A 42 -2.18 -1.15 -6.98
C LEU A 42 -3.49 -0.71 -7.67
N ASP A 43 -4.07 -1.59 -8.48
CA ASP A 43 -5.30 -1.35 -9.24
C ASP A 43 -6.56 -1.81 -8.49
N THR A 44 -7.75 -1.76 -9.08
CA THR A 44 -8.99 -2.18 -8.40
C THR A 44 -9.01 -3.66 -8.00
N TRP A 45 -8.23 -4.52 -8.65
CA TRP A 45 -8.11 -5.94 -8.31
C TRP A 45 -7.23 -6.14 -7.07
N ASP A 46 -6.18 -5.33 -6.93
CA ASP A 46 -5.21 -5.38 -5.84
C ASP A 46 -5.58 -4.50 -4.63
N ASN A 47 -6.07 -3.27 -4.86
CA ASN A 47 -6.29 -2.25 -3.84
C ASN A 47 -7.63 -2.40 -3.14
N ASN A 48 -7.66 -2.04 -1.87
CA ASN A 48 -8.87 -1.89 -1.10
C ASN A 48 -8.91 -0.54 -0.37
N SER A 49 -9.17 0.53 -1.10
CA SER A 49 -9.62 1.83 -0.56
C SER A 49 -10.32 2.59 -1.69
N THR A 50 -11.62 2.77 -1.53
CA THR A 50 -12.37 3.82 -2.21
C THR A 50 -11.65 5.16 -2.04
N ILE A 51 -11.44 5.86 -3.16
CA ILE A 51 -11.50 7.31 -3.41
C ILE A 51 -10.57 7.62 -4.59
N PRO A 52 -11.08 7.67 -5.84
CA PRO A 52 -10.46 8.52 -6.84
C PRO A 52 -10.84 9.96 -6.49
N SER A 53 -9.87 10.69 -5.96
CA SER A 53 -9.96 12.12 -5.81
C SER A 53 -9.89 12.77 -7.22
N ILE A 54 -10.83 13.69 -7.47
CA ILE A 54 -10.77 14.86 -8.37
C ILE A 54 -10.74 14.77 -9.92
N VAL A 55 -11.16 13.68 -10.59
CA VAL A 55 -11.50 13.77 -12.03
C VAL A 55 -12.82 13.08 -12.38
N ALA A 56 -13.72 13.86 -12.98
CA ALA A 56 -15.10 13.54 -13.26
C ALA A 56 -15.28 12.34 -14.22
N ALA A 57 -15.79 11.22 -13.69
CA ALA A 57 -16.78 10.31 -14.30
C ALA A 57 -16.90 9.03 -13.44
N GLN A 58 -17.49 9.16 -12.25
CA GLN A 58 -17.69 8.07 -11.27
C GLN A 58 -18.92 7.17 -11.56
N TRP A 59 -19.67 7.43 -12.63
CA TRP A 59 -21.03 6.88 -12.84
C TRP A 59 -21.09 5.56 -13.62
N ILE A 60 -19.96 5.02 -14.07
CA ILE A 60 -19.90 3.74 -14.81
C ILE A 60 -19.31 2.60 -13.96
N THR A 61 -18.70 2.89 -12.80
CA THR A 61 -18.02 1.87 -11.98
C THR A 61 -18.89 1.25 -10.86
N GLN A 62 -20.15 1.66 -10.72
CA GLN A 62 -21.02 1.27 -9.59
C GLN A 62 -21.77 -0.07 -9.73
N LEU A 63 -21.72 -0.76 -10.88
CA LEU A 63 -22.47 -2.02 -11.06
C LEU A 63 -21.62 -3.29 -11.00
N THR A 64 -20.35 -3.16 -10.62
CA THR A 64 -19.48 -4.30 -10.30
C THR A 64 -18.61 -3.98 -9.08
N GLN A 65 -19.20 -3.62 -7.95
CA GLN A 65 -18.51 -3.80 -6.66
C GLN A 65 -18.55 -5.28 -6.27
N ALA A 66 -17.91 -6.12 -7.09
CA ALA A 66 -17.35 -7.40 -6.66
C ALA A 66 -16.06 -7.12 -5.87
N PRO A 67 -15.63 -8.01 -4.96
CA PRO A 67 -14.77 -7.60 -3.87
C PRO A 67 -13.41 -7.10 -4.35
N LEU A 68 -12.84 -6.23 -3.54
CA LEU A 68 -11.44 -5.82 -3.59
C LEU A 68 -10.67 -7.05 -3.09
N LEU A 69 -10.34 -7.93 -4.05
CA LEU A 69 -10.42 -9.37 -3.86
C LEU A 69 -9.15 -9.99 -3.29
N VAL A 70 -7.97 -9.43 -3.54
CA VAL A 70 -6.72 -10.16 -3.25
C VAL A 70 -6.13 -9.79 -1.89
N ILE A 71 -5.84 -8.51 -1.61
CA ILE A 71 -5.19 -8.13 -0.35
C ILE A 71 -6.08 -8.38 0.88
N GLU A 72 -7.37 -8.03 0.80
CA GLU A 72 -8.30 -8.28 1.91
C GLU A 72 -8.60 -9.77 2.11
N ARG A 73 -8.64 -10.54 1.02
CA ARG A 73 -8.72 -12.01 1.09
C ARG A 73 -7.48 -12.58 1.76
N ASP A 74 -6.29 -12.14 1.39
CA ASP A 74 -5.04 -12.61 2.00
C ASP A 74 -4.99 -12.25 3.49
N ARG A 75 -5.44 -11.05 3.87
CA ARG A 75 -5.64 -10.66 5.27
C ARG A 75 -6.62 -11.59 5.99
N ARG A 76 -7.69 -12.04 5.34
CA ARG A 76 -8.65 -13.02 5.89
C ARG A 76 -8.10 -14.45 5.96
N LEU A 77 -7.15 -14.81 5.09
CA LEU A 77 -6.51 -16.13 5.08
C LEU A 77 -5.39 -16.23 6.11
N THR A 78 -4.58 -15.19 6.26
CA THR A 78 -3.35 -15.22 7.07
C THR A 78 -3.45 -14.36 8.34
N GLY A 79 -4.43 -13.46 8.45
CA GLY A 79 -4.56 -12.52 9.58
C GLY A 79 -3.65 -11.30 9.48
N ASP A 80 -2.69 -11.29 8.55
CA ASP A 80 -1.76 -10.19 8.27
C ASP A 80 -2.02 -9.60 6.88
N GLN A 81 -1.99 -8.27 6.75
CA GLN A 81 -2.21 -7.55 5.49
C GLN A 81 -1.12 -7.85 4.44
N TYR A 82 0.06 -8.29 4.88
CA TYR A 82 1.18 -8.65 4.02
C TYR A 82 1.52 -10.14 4.08
N GLY A 83 0.72 -10.93 4.82
CA GLY A 83 0.85 -12.37 4.92
C GLY A 83 0.62 -13.04 3.57
N GLN A 84 1.41 -14.08 3.28
CA GLN A 84 1.16 -14.99 2.17
C GLN A 84 1.21 -16.40 2.72
N THR A 85 0.28 -17.25 2.29
CA THR A 85 0.23 -18.66 2.65
C THR A 85 0.13 -19.49 1.38
N ASP A 86 0.86 -20.60 1.34
CA ASP A 86 0.85 -21.62 0.28
C ASP A 86 0.10 -22.89 0.72
N GLU A 87 -0.60 -22.84 1.85
CA GLU A 87 -1.34 -23.97 2.38
C GLU A 87 -2.50 -24.38 1.45
N VAL A 88 -2.56 -25.67 1.11
CA VAL A 88 -3.54 -26.21 0.15
C VAL A 88 -4.98 -26.12 0.71
N LYS A 89 -5.14 -26.27 2.03
CA LYS A 89 -6.44 -26.22 2.69
C LYS A 89 -6.56 -24.90 3.46
N ALA A 90 -7.59 -24.13 3.16
CA ALA A 90 -7.85 -22.89 3.90
C ALA A 90 -8.18 -23.16 5.38
N PRO A 91 -7.85 -22.24 6.29
CA PRO A 91 -8.22 -22.35 7.70
C PRO A 91 -9.74 -22.36 7.86
N ALA A 92 -10.25 -23.07 8.86
CA ALA A 92 -11.68 -23.24 9.08
C ALA A 92 -12.42 -21.90 9.24
N ASP A 93 -11.77 -20.93 9.90
CA ASP A 93 -12.29 -19.58 10.13
C ASP A 93 -12.54 -18.78 8.84
N PHE A 94 -11.88 -19.14 7.74
CA PHE A 94 -12.07 -18.47 6.46
C PHE A 94 -13.52 -18.60 5.93
N SER A 95 -14.20 -19.69 6.28
CA SER A 95 -15.59 -19.92 5.90
C SER A 95 -16.58 -18.95 6.57
N ILE A 96 -16.24 -18.46 7.77
CA ILE A 96 -17.14 -17.64 8.60
C ILE A 96 -16.71 -16.17 8.66
N ASN A 97 -15.49 -15.82 8.25
CA ASN A 97 -14.96 -14.46 8.35
C ASN A 97 -15.31 -13.54 7.16
N SER A 98 -16.32 -13.88 6.37
CA SER A 98 -16.80 -13.03 5.28
C SER A 98 -17.58 -11.84 5.83
N ALA A 99 -17.16 -10.62 5.47
CA ALA A 99 -17.80 -9.39 5.91
C ALA A 99 -18.30 -8.59 4.71
N TRP A 100 -19.53 -8.10 4.81
CA TRP A 100 -20.11 -7.16 3.86
C TRP A 100 -19.86 -5.74 4.34
N ARG A 101 -19.41 -4.88 3.42
CA ARG A 101 -19.19 -3.47 3.72
C ARG A 101 -20.52 -2.75 3.70
N LEU A 102 -20.80 -2.02 4.77
CA LEU A 102 -21.92 -1.12 4.84
C LEU A 102 -21.44 0.28 4.45
N GLU A 103 -22.15 0.91 3.53
CA GLU A 103 -21.94 2.32 3.22
C GLU A 103 -23.02 3.17 3.85
N LYS A 104 -22.66 4.39 4.23
CA LYS A 104 -23.62 5.36 4.72
C LYS A 104 -24.50 5.80 3.54
N ARG A 105 -25.82 5.85 3.74
CA ARG A 105 -26.74 6.39 2.74
C ARG A 105 -26.28 7.79 2.31
N ILE A 106 -26.08 7.96 1.01
CA ILE A 106 -25.80 9.26 0.40
C ILE A 106 -27.16 9.96 0.26
N ILE A 107 -27.35 11.06 1.00
CA ILE A 107 -28.52 11.96 0.93
C ILE A 107 -28.01 13.32 0.50
#